data_AF-A0A5B9G6T1-F1
#
_entry.id   AF-A0A5B9G6T1-F1
#
_cell.length_a   1.000
_cell.length_b   1.000
_cell.length_c   1.000
_cell.angle_alpha   90.00
_cell.angle_beta   90.00
_cell.angle_gamma   90.00
#
_symmetry.space_group_name_H-M   'P 1'
#
loop_
_entity.id
_entity.type
_entity.pdbx_description
1 polymer ?
#
loop_
_entity_poly.entity_id
_entity_poly.type
_entity_poly.pdbx_seq_one_letter_code
_entity_poly.pdbx_strand_id
1 'polypeptide(L)'
;MADFRYSPRSFTLDPLDFGKRADIRWRSTEEFDDREVDQLVASRFQHQCAVEVRARIAQRYPSLSEFADLAGLKYERLARVLRGEVIMRLEDVAMAQRLLGFQGLARW
;
A
#
# COMPACT_ATOMS: atom_id res chain seq x y z
N MET A 1 -4.22 13.96 -22.43
CA MET A 1 -3.75 12.80 -21.65
C MET A 1 -4.94 12.23 -20.92
N ALA A 2 -5.18 10.92 -21.01
CA ALA A 2 -6.30 10.30 -20.29
C ALA A 2 -6.13 10.52 -18.78
N ASP A 3 -7.18 10.97 -18.12
CA ASP A 3 -7.25 11.25 -16.69
C ASP A 3 -7.16 9.94 -15.90
N PHE A 4 -5.95 9.38 -15.80
CA PHE A 4 -5.67 8.24 -14.96
C PHE A 4 -5.57 8.75 -13.52
N ARG A 5 -6.67 8.61 -12.79
CA ARG A 5 -6.71 8.81 -11.34
C ARG A 5 -5.49 8.12 -10.70
N TYR A 6 -4.66 8.90 -10.01
CA TYR A 6 -3.42 8.45 -9.36
C TYR A 6 -3.59 7.09 -8.65
N SER A 7 -2.79 6.12 -9.06
CA SER A 7 -2.79 4.74 -8.57
C SER A 7 -1.35 4.35 -8.19
N PRO A 8 -1.03 4.17 -6.90
CA PRO A 8 0.35 3.95 -6.45
C PRO A 8 1.13 2.87 -7.21
N ARG A 9 0.46 1.78 -7.60
CA ARG A 9 1.12 0.69 -8.33
C ARG A 9 1.56 1.06 -9.75
N SER A 10 1.02 2.13 -10.36
CA SER A 10 1.40 2.55 -11.72
C SER A 10 2.81 3.12 -11.81
N PHE A 11 3.45 3.37 -10.66
CA PHE A 11 4.83 3.83 -10.55
C PHE A 11 5.86 2.69 -10.49
N THR A 12 5.39 1.44 -10.49
CA THR A 12 6.24 0.24 -10.51
C THR A 12 6.43 -0.27 -11.94
N LEU A 13 7.52 -1.03 -12.18
CA LEU A 13 7.68 -1.74 -13.46
C LEU A 13 6.75 -2.94 -13.58
N ASP A 14 6.44 -3.62 -12.46
CA ASP A 14 5.44 -4.69 -12.39
C ASP A 14 4.38 -4.37 -11.32
N PRO A 15 3.19 -3.89 -11.73
CA PRO A 15 2.11 -3.55 -10.80
C PRO A 15 1.57 -4.72 -9.98
N LEU A 16 1.80 -5.99 -10.37
CA LEU A 16 1.27 -7.16 -9.65
C LEU A 16 2.06 -7.50 -8.39
N ASP A 17 3.30 -7.02 -8.31
CA ASP A 17 4.21 -7.21 -7.18
C ASP A 17 3.99 -6.18 -6.05
N PHE A 18 3.29 -5.09 -6.34
CA PHE A 18 3.04 -4.02 -5.38
C PHE A 18 2.38 -4.55 -4.10
N GLY A 19 2.99 -4.25 -2.96
CA GLY A 19 2.49 -4.61 -1.64
C GLY A 19 2.62 -6.10 -1.32
N LYS A 20 3.24 -6.92 -2.18
CA LYS A 20 3.44 -8.36 -1.96
C LYS A 20 4.91 -8.73 -1.81
N ARG A 21 5.77 -8.22 -2.69
CA ARG A 21 7.23 -8.43 -2.65
C ARG A 21 7.88 -7.19 -2.06
N ALA A 22 8.84 -7.36 -1.17
CA ALA A 22 9.54 -6.22 -0.54
C ALA A 22 10.50 -5.51 -1.51
N ASP A 23 11.13 -6.28 -2.41
CA ASP A 23 12.07 -5.76 -3.39
C ASP A 23 11.42 -5.78 -4.78
N ILE A 24 11.10 -4.58 -5.27
CA ILE A 24 10.45 -4.34 -6.58
C ILE A 24 11.14 -3.19 -7.30
N ARG A 25 11.00 -3.18 -8.63
CA ARG A 25 11.54 -2.11 -9.47
C ARG A 25 10.53 -1.01 -9.70
N TRP A 26 11.04 0.22 -9.68
CA TRP A 26 10.27 1.45 -9.88
C TRP A 26 10.57 2.04 -11.25
N ARG A 27 9.62 2.80 -11.80
CA ARG A 27 9.83 3.55 -13.05
C ARG A 27 10.89 4.65 -12.84
N SER A 28 11.60 5.01 -13.91
CA SER A 28 12.58 6.12 -13.90
C SER A 28 11.84 7.45 -13.80
N THR A 29 12.48 8.42 -13.14
CA THR A 29 11.95 9.79 -12.94
C THR A 29 12.36 10.75 -14.06
N GLU A 30 13.10 10.30 -15.07
CA GLU A 30 13.62 11.15 -16.15
C GLU A 30 12.53 11.95 -16.88
N GLU A 31 11.32 11.38 -16.98
CA GLU A 31 10.17 11.97 -17.66
C GLU A 31 9.08 12.48 -16.70
N PHE A 32 9.32 12.42 -15.39
CA PHE A 32 8.30 12.78 -14.39
C PHE A 32 8.33 14.28 -14.09
N ASP A 33 7.16 14.88 -13.95
CA ASP A 33 7.04 16.19 -13.31
C ASP A 33 7.23 16.10 -11.77
N ASP A 34 7.35 17.25 -11.10
CA ASP A 34 7.55 17.30 -9.64
C ASP A 34 6.45 16.54 -8.88
N ARG A 35 5.20 16.60 -9.37
CA ARG A 35 4.07 15.92 -8.75
C ARG A 35 4.16 14.40 -8.92
N GLU A 36 4.60 13.92 -10.08
CA GLU A 36 4.83 12.51 -10.34
C GLU A 36 6.02 11.97 -9.52
N VAL A 37 7.06 12.79 -9.29
CA VAL A 37 8.14 12.47 -8.37
C VAL A 37 7.63 12.30 -6.94
N ASP A 38 6.81 13.23 -6.44
CA ASP A 38 6.19 13.12 -5.11
C ASP A 38 5.27 11.89 -5.00
N GLN A 39 4.49 11.61 -6.05
CA GLN A 39 3.65 10.42 -6.14
C GLN A 39 4.45 9.13 -6.15
N LEU A 40 5.61 9.09 -6.82
CA LEU A 40 6.51 7.95 -6.78
C LEU A 40 7.00 7.69 -5.35
N VAL A 41 7.43 8.74 -4.64
CA VAL A 41 7.89 8.63 -3.24
C VAL A 41 6.75 8.16 -2.33
N ALA A 42 5.56 8.74 -2.45
CA ALA A 42 4.37 8.30 -1.72
C ALA A 42 4.01 6.83 -2.03
N SER A 43 4.16 6.41 -3.29
CA SER A 43 3.91 5.03 -3.72
C SER A 43 4.90 4.05 -3.09
N ARG A 44 6.17 4.44 -2.96
CA ARG A 44 7.20 3.67 -2.24
C ARG A 44 6.85 3.49 -0.77
N PHE A 45 6.40 4.55 -0.11
CA PHE A 45 5.96 4.46 1.29
C PHE A 45 4.75 3.53 1.44
N GLN A 46 3.72 3.71 0.61
CA GLN A 46 2.55 2.84 0.64
C GLN A 46 2.91 1.38 0.36
N HIS A 47 3.85 1.13 -0.55
CA HIS A 47 4.33 -0.21 -0.84
C HIS A 47 4.94 -0.89 0.40
N GLN A 48 5.85 -0.19 1.08
CA GLN A 48 6.48 -0.68 2.31
C GLN A 48 5.44 -0.96 3.40
N CYS A 49 4.50 -0.04 3.61
CA CYS A 49 3.37 -0.26 4.52
C CYS A 49 2.56 -1.50 4.13
N ALA A 50 2.22 -1.66 2.85
CA ALA A 50 1.41 -2.76 2.37
C ALA A 50 2.09 -4.12 2.56
N VAL A 51 3.39 -4.22 2.28
CA VAL A 51 4.19 -5.44 2.51
C VAL A 51 4.16 -5.84 3.98
N GLU A 52 4.46 -4.92 4.89
CA GLU A 52 4.50 -5.18 6.33
C GLU A 52 3.11 -5.51 6.89
N VAL A 53 2.09 -4.78 6.48
CA VAL A 53 0.69 -5.05 6.87
C VAL A 53 0.28 -6.45 6.43
N ARG A 54 0.59 -6.85 5.19
CA ARG A 54 0.30 -8.22 4.72
C ARG A 54 1.04 -9.27 5.52
N ALA A 55 2.33 -9.07 5.79
CA ALA A 55 3.12 -10.01 6.58
C ALA A 55 2.50 -10.22 7.97
N ARG A 56 2.09 -9.14 8.63
CA ARG A 56 1.44 -9.19 9.95
C ARG A 56 0.07 -9.85 9.92
N ILE A 57 -0.73 -9.58 8.87
CA ILE A 57 -2.02 -10.25 8.69
C ILE A 57 -1.81 -11.75 8.54
N ALA A 58 -0.89 -12.17 7.67
CA ALA A 58 -0.59 -13.58 7.44
C ALA A 58 -0.05 -14.30 8.69
N GLN A 59 0.64 -13.59 9.59
CA GLN A 59 1.12 -14.15 10.86
C GLN A 59 0.02 -14.34 11.91
N ARG A 60 -1.06 -13.55 11.86
CA ARG A 60 -2.06 -13.47 12.95
C ARG A 60 -3.44 -13.99 12.56
N TYR A 61 -3.76 -13.99 11.27
CA TYR A 61 -5.09 -14.31 10.77
C TYR A 61 -5.00 -15.34 9.64
N PRO A 62 -6.00 -16.23 9.52
CA PRO A 62 -6.00 -17.25 8.45
C PRO A 62 -6.02 -16.66 7.04
N SER A 63 -6.64 -15.49 6.87
CA SER A 63 -6.74 -14.82 5.58
C SER A 63 -6.93 -13.30 5.72
N LEU A 64 -6.79 -12.60 4.59
CA LEU A 64 -7.09 -11.17 4.51
C LEU A 64 -8.59 -10.89 4.69
N SER A 65 -9.48 -11.81 4.30
CA SER A 65 -10.93 -11.66 4.48
C SER A 65 -11.31 -11.72 5.94
N GLU A 66 -10.82 -12.75 6.65
CA GLU A 66 -11.04 -12.92 8.09
C GLU A 66 -10.57 -11.69 8.89
N PHE A 67 -9.39 -11.16 8.55
CA PHE A 67 -8.93 -9.91 9.15
C PHE A 67 -9.86 -8.73 8.84
N ALA A 68 -10.34 -8.59 7.59
CA ALA A 68 -11.24 -7.51 7.22
C ALA A 68 -12.56 -7.59 8.00
N ASP A 69 -13.14 -8.77 8.13
CA ASP A 69 -14.39 -9.01 8.85
C ASP A 69 -14.24 -8.68 10.34
N LEU A 70 -13.18 -9.18 10.99
CA LEU A 70 -12.88 -8.88 12.40
C LEU A 70 -12.60 -7.39 12.64
N ALA A 71 -11.99 -6.70 11.67
CA ALA A 71 -11.68 -5.28 11.76
C ALA A 71 -12.87 -4.37 11.37
N GLY A 72 -14.02 -4.92 10.95
CA GLY A 72 -15.16 -4.16 10.45
C GLY A 72 -14.86 -3.41 9.15
N LEU A 73 -13.93 -3.92 8.34
CA LEU A 73 -13.48 -3.31 7.09
C LEU A 73 -14.13 -4.00 5.89
N LYS A 74 -14.37 -3.23 4.82
CA LYS A 74 -14.72 -3.82 3.53
C LYS A 74 -13.48 -4.50 2.93
N TYR A 75 -13.51 -5.83 2.83
CA TYR A 75 -12.44 -6.64 2.24
C TYR A 75 -11.93 -6.08 0.91
N GLU A 76 -12.84 -5.76 -0.01
CA GLU A 76 -12.48 -5.23 -1.33
C GLU A 76 -11.64 -3.96 -1.24
N ARG A 77 -12.04 -3.00 -0.38
CA ARG A 77 -11.31 -1.75 -0.23
C ARG A 77 -9.91 -2.02 0.34
N LEU A 78 -9.83 -2.84 1.39
CA LEU A 78 -8.55 -3.20 1.99
C LEU A 78 -7.63 -3.86 0.96
N ALA A 79 -8.14 -4.83 0.20
CA ALA A 79 -7.38 -5.55 -0.80
C ALA A 79 -6.88 -4.61 -1.91
N ARG A 80 -7.69 -3.64 -2.36
CA ARG A 80 -7.30 -2.62 -3.36
C ARG A 80 -6.22 -1.67 -2.84
N VAL A 81 -6.32 -1.22 -1.60
CA VAL A 81 -5.29 -0.39 -0.94
C VAL A 81 -3.96 -1.14 -0.86
N LEU A 82 -3.99 -2.39 -0.39
CA LEU A 82 -2.80 -3.23 -0.27
C LEU A 82 -2.22 -3.70 -1.61
N ARG A 83 -2.93 -3.49 -2.73
CA ARG A 83 -2.41 -3.71 -4.10
C ARG A 83 -2.01 -2.41 -4.80
N GLY A 84 -2.12 -1.26 -4.12
CA GLY A 84 -1.78 0.04 -4.69
C GLY A 84 -2.72 0.50 -5.80
N GLU A 85 -3.94 -0.04 -5.88
CA GLU A 85 -4.98 0.46 -6.81
C GLU A 85 -5.68 1.72 -6.28
N VAL A 86 -5.61 1.92 -4.97
CA VAL A 86 -6.20 3.05 -4.25
C VAL A 86 -5.17 3.55 -3.24
N ILE A 87 -5.15 4.85 -3.02
CA ILE A 87 -4.29 5.52 -2.05
C ILE A 87 -4.61 5.00 -0.63
N MET A 88 -3.56 4.61 0.09
CA MET A 88 -3.61 4.31 1.51
C MET A 88 -3.73 5.62 2.28
N ARG A 89 -4.79 5.76 3.05
CA ARG A 89 -5.01 6.96 3.87
C ARG A 89 -4.25 6.83 5.18
N LEU A 90 -4.03 7.95 5.87
CA LEU A 90 -3.40 7.93 7.19
C LEU A 90 -4.24 7.14 8.22
N GLU A 91 -5.56 7.12 8.05
CA GLU A 91 -6.46 6.31 8.88
C GLU A 91 -6.26 4.80 8.64
N ASP A 92 -5.90 4.38 7.41
CA ASP A 92 -5.54 2.99 7.13
C ASP A 92 -4.24 2.61 7.86
N VAL A 93 -3.28 3.52 7.92
CA VAL A 93 -2.02 3.36 8.68
C VAL A 93 -2.31 3.26 10.17
N ALA A 94 -3.03 4.21 10.75
CA ALA A 94 -3.37 4.21 12.18
C ALA A 94 -4.16 2.96 12.59
N MET A 95 -5.08 2.50 11.74
CA MET A 95 -5.78 1.23 11.92
C MET A 95 -4.81 0.05 11.95
N ALA A 96 -3.88 -0.03 11.00
CA ALA A 96 -2.88 -1.08 10.98
C ALA A 96 -1.96 -1.03 12.22
N GLN A 97 -1.60 0.17 12.70
CA GLN A 97 -0.82 0.30 13.93
C GLN A 97 -1.59 -0.28 15.13
N ARG A 98 -2.86 0.13 15.30
CA ARG A 98 -3.71 -0.32 16.40
C ARG A 98 -4.03 -1.81 16.38
N LEU A 99 -4.35 -2.38 15.20
CA LEU A 99 -4.81 -3.77 15.09
C LEU A 99 -3.66 -4.78 14.85
N LEU A 100 -2.61 -4.37 14.13
CA LEU A 100 -1.53 -5.26 13.72
C LEU A 100 -0.20 -4.97 14.45
N GLY A 101 -0.16 -3.95 15.31
CA GLY A 101 1.09 -3.49 15.92
C GLY A 101 2.11 -3.02 14.86
N PHE A 102 1.63 -2.60 13.69
CA PHE A 102 2.44 -1.96 12.67
C PHE A 102 3.09 -0.71 13.29
N GLN A 103 4.37 -0.45 13.02
CA GLN A 103 5.04 0.74 13.59
C GLN A 103 5.11 1.90 12.60
N GLY A 104 4.73 1.73 11.34
CA GLY A 104 4.91 2.78 10.35
C GLY A 104 6.39 3.05 10.05
N LEU A 105 6.64 4.10 9.28
CA LEU A 105 7.98 4.63 9.01
C LEU A 105 8.45 5.67 10.04
N ALA A 106 7.58 6.09 10.95
CA ALA A 106 7.91 7.07 11.98
C ALA A 106 7.49 6.53 13.35
N ARG A 107 8.48 6.33 14.23
CA ARG A 107 8.28 6.27 15.68
C ARG A 107 7.99 7.70 16.12
N TRP A 108 6.77 7.98 16.58
CA TRP A 108 6.41 9.21 17.28
C TRP A 108 6.47 8.96 18.78
#